data_AF-A0A3P6APG7-F1
#
_entry.id   AF-A0A3P6APG7-F1
#
_cell.length_a   1.000
_cell.length_b   1.000
_cell.length_c   1.000
_cell.angle_alpha   90.00
_cell.angle_beta   90.00
_cell.angle_gamma   90.00
#
_symmetry.space_group_name_H-M   'P 1'
#
loop_
_entity.id
_entity.type
_entity.pdbx_description
1 polymer ?
#
loop_
_entity_poly.entity_id
_entity_poly.type
_entity_poly.pdbx_seq_one_letter_code
_entity_poly.pdbx_strand_id
1 'polypeptide(L)'
;MVVCKCRKATKLYCFVHKVPVCGECICFPEHQTCVVRTYSEWVIDGEYDQPKCCQCQAAFDEGGAHQLTRLGCLHAIHTSCLVSLIKSLPPHTAPPGYACPTCSTPIWPPKMVKDAGSRLHAQLREAIMQTGLEKNLFGNHPVSRSTESRSPPPAFASDALINAHTQ
;
A
#
# COMPACT_ATOMS: atom_id res chain seq x y z
N MET A 1 -18.45 2.07 -8.48
CA MET A 1 -17.33 2.87 -7.94
C MET A 1 -17.96 4.00 -7.13
N VAL A 2 -17.38 4.36 -6.00
CA VAL A 2 -17.92 5.39 -5.08
C VAL A 2 -16.89 6.51 -4.88
N VAL A 3 -17.29 7.63 -4.29
CA VAL A 3 -16.42 8.81 -4.12
C VAL A 3 -16.14 9.01 -2.64
N CYS A 4 -14.86 8.98 -2.26
CA CYS A 4 -14.42 9.29 -0.90
C CYS A 4 -14.71 10.77 -0.57
N LYS A 5 -14.88 11.11 0.71
CA LYS A 5 -15.04 12.52 1.18
C LYS A 5 -13.98 13.48 0.62
N CYS A 6 -12.75 13.01 0.40
CA CYS A 6 -11.67 13.79 -0.19
C CYS A 6 -11.74 13.91 -1.73
N ARG A 7 -12.88 13.56 -2.35
CA ARG A 7 -13.14 13.59 -3.81
C ARG A 7 -12.32 12.61 -4.65
N LYS A 8 -11.60 11.66 -4.04
CA LYS A 8 -10.93 10.57 -4.77
C LYS A 8 -11.91 9.44 -5.09
N ALA A 9 -11.90 8.98 -6.33
CA ALA A 9 -12.64 7.79 -6.74
C ALA A 9 -12.07 6.54 -6.06
N THR A 10 -12.94 5.67 -5.56
CA THR A 10 -12.55 4.49 -4.79
C THR A 10 -13.53 3.35 -4.98
N LYS A 11 -13.06 2.13 -4.70
CA LYS A 11 -13.92 0.95 -4.55
C LYS A 11 -14.09 0.56 -3.08
N LEU A 12 -13.33 1.18 -2.18
CA LEU A 12 -13.30 0.79 -0.77
C LEU A 12 -14.42 1.48 0.02
N TYR A 13 -14.88 0.77 1.05
CA TYR A 13 -15.95 1.22 1.92
C TYR A 13 -15.65 0.79 3.35
N CYS A 14 -15.81 1.72 4.28
CA CYS A 14 -15.65 1.49 5.71
C CYS A 14 -16.97 0.94 6.27
N PHE A 15 -16.97 -0.30 6.77
CA PHE A 15 -18.18 -0.97 7.25
C PHE A 15 -18.63 -0.40 8.59
N VAL A 16 -17.67 0.04 9.42
CA VAL A 16 -17.92 0.64 10.74
C VAL A 16 -18.62 2.00 10.59
N HIS A 17 -18.04 2.90 9.79
CA HIS A 17 -18.54 4.26 9.63
C HIS A 17 -19.57 4.41 8.50
N LYS A 18 -19.77 3.37 7.68
CA LYS A 18 -20.69 3.37 6.53
C LYS A 18 -20.40 4.52 5.56
N VAL A 19 -19.13 4.70 5.22
CA VAL A 19 -18.67 5.74 4.30
C VAL A 19 -17.65 5.22 3.28
N PRO A 20 -17.64 5.77 2.05
CA PRO A 20 -16.60 5.48 1.08
C PRO A 20 -15.26 6.06 1.52
N VAL A 21 -14.19 5.29 1.37
CA VAL A 21 -12.83 5.64 1.82
C VAL A 21 -11.81 5.37 0.71
N CYS A 22 -10.74 6.15 0.61
CA CYS A 22 -9.67 5.93 -0.37
C CYS A 22 -8.36 5.50 0.32
N GLY A 23 -7.34 5.15 -0.46
CA GLY A 23 -6.02 4.75 0.04
C GLY A 23 -5.32 5.76 0.96
N GLU A 24 -5.73 7.03 0.93
CA GLU A 24 -5.28 8.05 1.88
C GLU A 24 -6.09 7.97 3.19
N CYS A 25 -7.42 8.06 3.08
CA CYS A 25 -8.31 8.22 4.23
C CYS A 25 -8.44 6.97 5.10
N ILE A 26 -8.24 5.76 4.54
CA ILE A 26 -8.26 4.51 5.33
C ILE A 26 -7.17 4.44 6.40
N CYS A 27 -6.13 5.27 6.28
CA CYS A 27 -5.02 5.33 7.22
C CYS A 27 -5.16 6.45 8.26
N PHE A 28 -6.27 7.20 8.27
CA PHE A 28 -6.53 8.17 9.34
C PHE A 28 -6.97 7.47 10.63
N PRO A 29 -6.75 8.09 11.81
CA PRO A 29 -7.13 7.51 13.09
C PRO A 29 -8.58 7.04 13.17
N GLU A 30 -9.49 7.76 12.50
CA GLU A 30 -10.91 7.41 12.39
C GLU A 30 -11.15 6.04 11.72
N HIS A 31 -10.31 5.64 10.76
CA HIS A 31 -10.52 4.43 9.96
C HIS A 31 -9.42 3.37 10.11
N GLN A 32 -8.33 3.69 10.81
CA GLN A 32 -7.14 2.83 10.89
C GLN A 32 -7.46 1.44 11.46
N THR A 33 -8.38 1.36 12.43
CA THR A 33 -8.87 0.13 13.05
C THR A 33 -10.21 -0.33 12.49
N CYS A 34 -10.75 0.29 11.44
CA CYS A 34 -12.04 -0.13 10.90
C CYS A 34 -11.94 -1.38 10.02
N VAL A 35 -13.03 -2.12 9.91
CA VAL A 35 -13.21 -3.10 8.83
C VAL A 35 -13.49 -2.36 7.53
N VAL A 36 -12.61 -2.54 6.54
CA VAL A 36 -12.70 -1.91 5.22
C VAL A 36 -12.62 -3.00 4.17
N ARG A 37 -13.63 -3.07 3.30
CA ARG A 37 -13.67 -3.96 2.13
C ARG A 37 -14.17 -3.18 0.91
N THR A 38 -14.61 -3.85 -0.14
CA THR A 38 -15.22 -3.16 -1.28
C THR A 38 -16.66 -2.73 -0.98
N TYR A 39 -17.13 -1.68 -1.66
CA TYR A 39 -18.52 -1.26 -1.60
C TYR A 39 -19.49 -2.37 -2.05
N SER A 40 -19.10 -3.16 -3.06
CA SER A 40 -19.90 -4.29 -3.52
C SER A 40 -20.12 -5.33 -2.43
N GLU A 41 -19.08 -5.67 -1.67
CA GLU A 41 -19.21 -6.59 -0.53
C GLU A 41 -20.16 -6.03 0.53
N TRP A 42 -20.04 -4.74 0.86
CA TRP A 42 -20.93 -4.10 1.85
C TRP A 42 -22.41 -4.14 1.46
N VAL A 43 -22.71 -3.93 0.17
CA VAL A 43 -24.09 -3.98 -0.34
C VAL A 43 -24.67 -5.40 -0.26
N ILE A 44 -23.82 -6.43 -0.42
CA ILE A 44 -24.23 -7.83 -0.36
C ILE A 44 -24.42 -8.26 1.10
N ASP A 45 -23.43 -7.99 1.94
CA ASP A 45 -23.43 -8.31 3.36
C ASP A 45 -22.64 -7.23 4.13
N GLY A 46 -23.37 -6.46 4.92
CA GLY A 46 -22.82 -5.37 5.73
C GLY A 46 -22.29 -5.81 7.09
N GLU A 47 -22.43 -7.08 7.45
CA GLU A 47 -21.96 -7.62 8.72
C GLU A 47 -20.43 -7.76 8.74
N TYR A 48 -19.85 -7.63 9.93
CA TYR A 48 -18.42 -7.74 10.12
C TYR A 48 -18.05 -8.15 11.54
N ASP A 49 -16.95 -8.90 11.65
CA ASP A 49 -16.29 -9.19 12.91
C ASP A 49 -15.34 -8.06 13.31
N GLN A 50 -15.07 -7.95 14.62
CA GLN A 50 -14.07 -7.02 15.13
C GLN A 50 -12.70 -7.30 14.48
N PRO A 51 -11.99 -6.26 13.99
CA PRO A 51 -10.74 -6.47 13.28
C PRO A 51 -9.65 -6.95 14.22
N LYS A 52 -8.90 -7.95 13.75
CA LYS A 52 -7.79 -8.59 14.46
C LYS A 52 -6.53 -8.55 13.61
N CYS A 53 -5.39 -8.64 14.27
CA CYS A 53 -4.11 -8.80 13.59
C CYS A 53 -4.08 -10.12 12.81
N CYS A 54 -3.83 -10.06 11.51
CA CYS A 54 -3.80 -11.25 10.66
C CYS A 54 -2.68 -12.25 11.01
N GLN A 55 -1.66 -11.84 11.79
CA GLN A 55 -0.57 -12.70 12.23
C GLN A 55 -0.80 -13.32 13.61
N CYS A 56 -1.07 -12.51 14.64
CA CYS A 56 -1.19 -13.00 16.03
C CYS A 56 -2.64 -13.16 16.51
N GLN A 57 -3.63 -12.79 15.69
CA GLN A 57 -5.07 -12.88 15.99
C GLN A 57 -5.56 -12.05 17.20
N ALA A 58 -4.68 -11.25 17.82
CA ALA A 58 -5.06 -10.31 18.86
C ALA A 58 -5.85 -9.12 18.29
N ALA A 59 -6.75 -8.57 19.11
CA ALA A 59 -7.45 -7.33 18.82
C ALA A 59 -6.47 -6.14 18.84
N PHE A 60 -6.90 -5.01 18.27
CA PHE A 60 -6.14 -3.76 18.32
C PHE A 60 -6.65 -2.90 19.47
N ASP A 61 -5.77 -2.50 20.38
CA ASP A 61 -6.13 -1.66 21.52
C ASP A 61 -6.45 -0.22 21.08
N GLU A 62 -7.45 0.40 21.71
CA GLU A 62 -7.95 1.75 21.36
C GLU A 62 -6.94 2.89 21.58
N GLY A 63 -5.75 2.61 22.13
CA GLY A 63 -4.65 3.58 22.28
C GLY A 63 -3.42 3.31 21.39
N GLY A 64 -3.39 2.18 20.67
CA GLY A 64 -2.21 1.67 19.96
C GLY A 64 -2.09 2.12 18.50
N ALA A 65 -2.39 3.38 18.18
CA ALA A 65 -2.39 3.89 16.80
C ALA A 65 -1.04 3.72 16.06
N HIS A 66 0.06 3.52 16.79
CA HIS A 66 1.40 3.29 16.21
C HIS A 66 1.73 1.82 15.95
N GLN A 67 0.88 0.89 16.36
CA GLN A 67 1.18 -0.53 16.26
C GLN A 67 0.45 -1.22 15.12
N LEU A 68 -0.38 -0.53 14.31
CA LEU A 68 -1.14 -1.14 13.22
C LEU A 68 -0.62 -0.68 11.86
N THR A 69 -0.32 -1.65 10.98
CA THR A 69 -0.09 -1.43 9.56
C THR A 69 -1.21 -2.09 8.76
N ARG A 70 -1.79 -1.37 7.80
CA ARG A 70 -2.79 -1.93 6.88
C ARG A 70 -2.10 -2.44 5.62
N LEU A 71 -2.32 -3.70 5.29
CA LEU A 71 -1.77 -4.34 4.09
C LEU A 71 -2.54 -3.92 2.83
N GLY A 72 -1.96 -4.15 1.65
CA GLY A 72 -2.58 -3.88 0.37
C GLY A 72 -3.83 -4.72 0.05
N CYS A 73 -4.03 -5.82 0.78
CA CYS A 73 -5.25 -6.64 0.77
C CYS A 73 -6.30 -6.16 1.78
N LEU A 74 -6.07 -5.02 2.45
CA LEU A 74 -6.92 -4.38 3.46
C LEU A 74 -6.94 -5.04 4.85
N HIS A 75 -6.37 -6.24 5.01
CA HIS A 75 -6.15 -6.81 6.35
C HIS A 75 -5.20 -5.95 7.18
N ALA A 76 -5.47 -5.90 8.48
CA ALA A 76 -4.64 -5.20 9.44
C ALA A 76 -3.65 -6.17 10.10
N ILE A 77 -2.42 -5.71 10.31
CA ILE A 77 -1.36 -6.45 11.00
C ILE A 77 -0.71 -5.52 12.00
N HIS A 78 -0.24 -6.05 13.14
CA HIS A 78 0.62 -5.24 13.98
C HIS A 78 1.93 -4.92 13.23
N THR A 79 2.44 -3.70 13.30
CA THR A 79 3.71 -3.31 12.66
C THR A 79 4.85 -4.21 13.14
N SER A 80 4.90 -4.53 14.43
CA SER A 80 5.86 -5.51 14.98
C SER A 80 5.65 -6.92 14.41
N CYS A 81 4.41 -7.39 14.29
CA CYS A 81 4.10 -8.67 13.68
C CYS A 81 4.49 -8.72 12.20
N LEU A 82 4.33 -7.63 11.45
CA LEU A 82 4.77 -7.53 10.06
C LEU A 82 6.29 -7.63 9.95
N VAL A 83 7.01 -6.91 10.81
CA VAL A 83 8.48 -6.96 10.83
C VAL A 83 8.97 -8.37 11.19
N SER A 84 8.39 -9.00 12.21
CA SER A 84 8.70 -10.38 12.58
C SER A 84 8.37 -11.37 11.47
N LEU A 85 7.21 -11.23 10.80
CA LEU A 85 6.82 -12.07 9.67
C LEU A 85 7.86 -12.01 8.55
N ILE A 86 8.20 -10.80 8.09
CA ILE A 86 9.15 -10.62 6.99
C ILE A 86 10.54 -11.15 7.36
N LYS A 87 11.03 -10.91 8.58
CA LYS A 87 12.33 -11.41 9.04
C LYS A 87 12.37 -12.92 9.29
N SER A 88 11.22 -13.56 9.50
CA SER A 88 11.15 -15.01 9.71
C SER A 88 11.25 -15.82 8.41
N LEU A 89 11.07 -15.17 7.26
CA LEU A 89 11.12 -15.82 5.96
C LEU A 89 12.56 -16.03 5.47
N PRO A 90 12.82 -17.08 4.67
CA PRO A 90 14.15 -17.32 4.10
C PRO A 90 14.72 -16.12 3.31
N PRO A 91 16.06 -15.91 3.31
CA PRO A 91 16.67 -14.78 2.62
C PRO A 91 16.43 -14.74 1.10
N HIS A 92 16.17 -15.90 0.50
CA HIS A 92 15.92 -16.07 -0.94
C HIS A 92 14.42 -16.13 -1.28
N THR A 93 13.55 -15.76 -0.35
CA THR A 93 12.12 -15.65 -0.63
C THR A 93 11.87 -14.64 -1.74
N ALA A 94 11.25 -15.09 -2.82
CA ALA A 94 10.84 -14.23 -3.92
C ALA A 94 9.76 -13.23 -3.47
N PRO A 95 9.62 -12.06 -4.12
CA PRO A 95 8.63 -11.04 -3.75
C PRO A 95 7.20 -11.57 -3.51
N PRO A 96 6.65 -12.49 -4.33
CA PRO A 96 5.31 -13.03 -4.10
C PRO A 96 5.19 -13.90 -2.84
N GLY A 97 6.31 -14.42 -2.33
CA GLY A 97 6.36 -15.23 -1.11
C GLY A 97 6.17 -14.41 0.16
N TYR A 98 6.40 -13.08 0.12
CA TYR A 98 6.01 -12.17 1.19
C TYR A 98 4.51 -11.92 1.08
N ALA A 99 3.69 -12.77 1.70
CA ALA A 99 2.25 -12.76 1.57
C ALA A 99 1.54 -12.52 2.92
N CYS A 100 0.32 -11.99 2.84
CA CYS A 100 -0.57 -11.87 3.98
C CYS A 100 -0.89 -13.28 4.54
N PRO A 101 -0.74 -13.52 5.86
CA PRO A 101 -0.98 -14.85 6.46
C PRO A 101 -2.45 -15.31 6.37
N THR A 102 -3.40 -14.40 6.18
CA THR A 102 -4.84 -14.74 6.12
C THR A 102 -5.33 -15.07 4.72
N CYS A 103 -4.87 -14.34 3.69
CA CYS A 103 -5.41 -14.47 2.33
C CYS A 103 -4.36 -14.75 1.26
N SER A 104 -3.10 -14.98 1.66
CA SER A 104 -1.97 -15.28 0.76
C SER A 104 -1.74 -14.25 -0.35
N THR A 105 -2.34 -13.07 -0.23
CA THR A 105 -2.11 -11.97 -1.18
C THR A 105 -0.72 -11.39 -0.91
N PRO A 106 0.12 -11.17 -1.95
CA PRO A 106 1.41 -10.53 -1.78
C PRO A 106 1.29 -9.20 -1.05
N ILE A 107 2.19 -8.96 -0.10
CA ILE A 107 2.26 -7.72 0.68
C ILE A 107 2.54 -6.54 -0.25
N TRP A 108 3.35 -6.75 -1.28
CA TRP A 108 3.69 -5.74 -2.28
C TRP A 108 3.66 -6.30 -3.71
N PRO A 109 3.22 -5.51 -4.71
CA PRO A 109 2.57 -4.21 -4.59
C PRO A 109 1.10 -4.34 -4.14
N PRO A 110 0.55 -3.35 -3.40
CA PRO A 110 -0.87 -3.30 -3.05
C PRO A 110 -1.80 -3.40 -4.27
N LYS A 111 -2.71 -4.38 -4.28
CA LYS A 111 -3.64 -4.61 -5.41
C LYS A 111 -4.93 -3.79 -5.31
N MET A 112 -5.44 -3.59 -4.09
CA MET A 112 -6.77 -2.98 -3.87
C MET A 112 -6.74 -1.46 -3.93
N VAL A 113 -5.60 -0.85 -3.58
CA VAL A 113 -5.34 0.58 -3.71
C VAL A 113 -4.35 0.74 -4.84
N LYS A 114 -4.75 1.34 -5.96
CA LYS A 114 -3.86 1.56 -7.12
C LYS A 114 -3.04 2.85 -7.04
N ASP A 115 -3.42 3.76 -6.15
CA ASP A 115 -2.74 5.05 -5.96
C ASP A 115 -1.41 4.83 -5.20
N ALA A 116 -0.31 4.69 -5.94
CA ALA A 116 1.02 4.43 -5.39
C ALA A 116 1.55 5.58 -4.50
N GLY A 117 0.97 6.78 -4.60
CA GLY A 117 1.29 7.94 -3.76
C GLY A 117 0.42 8.06 -2.52
N SER A 118 -0.48 7.11 -2.26
CA SER A 118 -1.36 7.14 -1.09
C SER A 118 -0.62 6.87 0.22
N ARG A 119 -1.16 7.39 1.34
CA ARG A 119 -0.69 7.10 2.70
C ARG A 119 -0.61 5.61 3.01
N LEU A 120 -1.51 4.77 2.51
CA LEU A 120 -1.40 3.32 2.66
C LEU A 120 -0.08 2.80 2.07
N HIS A 121 0.30 3.23 0.87
CA HIS A 121 1.57 2.81 0.28
C HIS A 121 2.76 3.34 1.07
N ALA A 122 2.71 4.59 1.52
CA ALA A 122 3.78 5.21 2.28
C ALA A 122 4.00 4.49 3.63
N GLN A 123 2.94 4.28 4.42
CA GLN A 123 3.02 3.57 5.70
C GLN A 123 3.48 2.13 5.53
N LEU A 124 2.95 1.41 4.53
CA LEU A 124 3.36 0.04 4.27
C LEU A 124 4.83 -0.03 3.85
N ARG A 125 5.28 0.89 2.99
CA ARG A 125 6.69 0.99 2.58
C ARG A 125 7.60 1.27 3.78
N GLU A 126 7.23 2.21 4.64
CA GLU A 126 7.97 2.55 5.85
C GLU A 126 8.08 1.35 6.80
N ALA A 127 6.99 0.64 7.05
CA ALA A 127 7.00 -0.57 7.87
C ALA A 127 7.88 -1.68 7.26
N ILE A 128 7.90 -1.83 5.93
CA ILE A 128 8.79 -2.78 5.25
C ILE A 128 10.25 -2.36 5.38
N MET A 129 10.57 -1.06 5.29
CA MET A 129 11.94 -0.57 5.44
C MET A 129 12.53 -0.86 6.83
N GLN A 130 11.70 -0.99 7.87
CA GLN A 130 12.16 -1.41 9.21
C GLN A 130 12.72 -2.85 9.24
N THR A 131 12.49 -3.63 8.18
CA THR A 131 12.98 -5.01 8.08
C THR A 131 14.40 -5.12 7.56
N GLY A 132 14.86 -4.14 6.77
CA GLY A 132 16.11 -4.21 6.00
C GLY A 132 16.08 -5.19 4.81
N LEU A 133 14.91 -5.74 4.46
CA LEU A 133 14.70 -6.69 3.36
C LEU A 133 13.91 -6.07 2.19
N GLU A 134 13.85 -4.74 2.10
CA GLU A 134 13.04 -4.03 1.12
C GLU A 134 13.43 -4.34 -0.34
N LYS A 135 14.71 -4.65 -0.59
CA LYS A 135 15.21 -5.03 -1.92
C LYS A 135 14.61 -6.36 -2.40
N ASN A 136 14.46 -7.33 -1.49
CA ASN A 136 13.88 -8.64 -1.80
C ASN A 136 12.37 -8.55 -1.99
N LEU A 137 11.71 -7.68 -1.22
CA LEU A 137 10.26 -7.58 -1.17
C LEU A 137 9.70 -6.70 -2.31
N PHE A 138 10.36 -5.59 -2.66
CA PHE A 138 9.91 -4.73 -3.76
C PHE A 138 10.26 -5.29 -5.15
N GLY A 139 11.30 -6.13 -5.23
CA GLY A 139 11.77 -6.71 -6.49
C GLY A 139 12.07 -5.63 -7.55
N ASN A 140 11.69 -5.91 -8.80
CA ASN A 140 11.87 -4.98 -9.93
C ASN A 140 10.78 -3.89 -10.03
N HIS A 141 9.85 -3.79 -9.08
CA HIS A 141 8.83 -2.75 -9.14
C HIS A 141 9.49 -1.41 -8.81
N PRO A 142 9.56 -0.44 -9.74
CA PRO A 142 10.25 0.81 -9.48
C PRO A 142 9.53 1.52 -8.35
N VAL A 143 10.20 1.59 -7.19
CA VAL A 143 9.91 2.57 -6.15
C VAL A 143 10.08 3.90 -6.85
N SER A 144 8.99 4.63 -7.10
CA SER A 144 9.07 6.01 -7.56
C SER A 144 9.83 6.79 -6.48
N ARG A 145 11.15 6.88 -6.64
CA ARG A 145 11.98 7.88 -6.01
C ARG A 145 11.47 9.20 -6.55
N SER A 146 11.22 10.13 -5.64
CA SER A 146 11.04 11.54 -5.93
C SER A 146 12.02 11.95 -7.02
N THR A 147 11.52 12.64 -8.04
CA THR A 147 12.24 13.12 -9.22
C THR A 147 13.45 13.95 -8.83
N GLU A 148 14.61 13.32 -8.66
CA GLU A 148 15.88 13.99 -8.93
C GLU A 148 16.04 14.01 -10.45
N SER A 149 16.09 15.23 -10.99
CA SER A 149 16.38 15.55 -12.38
C SER A 149 17.62 14.79 -12.85
N ARG A 150 17.42 13.63 -13.49
CA ARG A 150 18.46 12.99 -14.29
C ARG A 150 18.34 13.59 -15.68
N SER A 151 19.25 14.51 -15.99
CA SER A 151 19.56 14.88 -17.36
C SER A 151 19.78 13.61 -18.20
N PRO A 152 19.24 13.57 -19.43
CA PRO A 152 19.38 12.40 -20.28
C PRO A 152 20.87 12.12 -20.58
N PRO A 153 21.26 10.84 -20.72
CA PRO A 153 22.62 10.46 -21.06
C PRO A 153 23.04 11.08 -22.41
N PRO A 154 24.35 11.41 -22.58
CA PRO A 154 24.85 12.21 -23.69
C PRO A 154 24.65 11.60 -25.09
N ALA A 155 24.21 10.34 -25.18
CA ALA A 155 23.91 9.66 -26.45
C ALA A 155 22.68 10.21 -27.19
N PHE A 156 21.87 11.08 -26.56
CA PHE A 156 20.66 11.66 -27.16
C PHE A 156 20.71 13.19 -27.36
N ALA A 157 21.89 13.81 -27.24
CA ALA A 157 22.08 15.18 -27.70
C ALA A 157 22.22 15.16 -29.23
N SER A 158 21.11 15.16 -29.96
CA SER A 158 21.14 15.41 -31.40
C SER A 158 21.31 16.90 -31.64
N ASP A 159 22.40 17.27 -32.34
CA ASP A 159 22.63 18.63 -32.83
C ASP A 159 21.53 19.05 -33.81
N ALA A 160 21.05 20.28 -33.67
CA ALA A 160 20.09 20.88 -34.59
C ALA A 160 20.80 21.23 -35.92
N LEU A 161 20.40 20.59 -37.01
CA LEU A 161 20.79 20.98 -38.36
C LEU A 161 20.19 22.35 -38.70
N ILE A 162 21.04 23.38 -38.74
CA ILE A 162 20.74 24.68 -39.35
C ILE A 162 20.59 24.46 -40.86
N ASN A 163 19.39 24.69 -41.41
CA ASN A 163 19.19 24.85 -42.84
C ASN A 163 19.72 26.24 -43.27
N ALA A 164 20.88 26.25 -43.93
CA ALA A 164 21.34 27.39 -44.71
C ALA A 164 20.57 27.42 -46.04
N HIS A 165 19.65 28.38 -46.19
CA HIS A 165 19.11 28.74 -47.50
C HIS A 165 19.91 29.92 -48.05
N THR A 166 20.71 29.65 -49.07
CA THR A 166 21.33 30.64 -49.94
C THR A 166 20.26 31.19 -50.89
N GLN A 167 20.16 32.52 -50.97
CA GLN A 167 19.83 33.26 -52.19
C GLN A 167 20.89 34.32 -52.38
#